data_AF-Q18339-F1
#
_entry.id   AF-Q18339-F1
#
_cell.length_a   1.000
_cell.length_b   1.000
_cell.length_c   1.000
_cell.angle_alpha   90.00
_cell.angle_beta   90.00
_cell.angle_gamma   90.00
#
_symmetry.space_group_name_H-M   'P 1'
#
loop_
_entity.id
_entity.type
_entity.pdbx_description
1 polymer ?
#
loop_
_entity_poly.entity_id
_entity_poly.type
_entity_poly.pdbx_seq_one_letter_code
_entity_poly.pdbx_strand_id
1 'polypeptide(L)'
;MLFTLPLLLLLHSVIAFSTPEVQHRSKRFQLPGQQTINPEAWFCGASRFQWKISHEVISQTCDEKAIELNHCCAVHDSCYDNIAQTQEGCDNKFCNCLRNAMTSTKDRYFMCADFVTDAACSLVRKFGHEHYGTRTPDNRELTAFHPATNQTANREYNRLYKSCLGFRKPLISCAYSHLVCTLKMRPLDRYDQSYIQCREDLINCLEDTTSFLKMRENKECSNQLDIALYAIKHDAKLSGLPFYLHYKEDTTTTSTTDTTTTISTTKNTTVTQKPKTNTTNSTVTIEETTLEEKTIATGNHTEMDEFGVYIESEN
;
A
#
# COMPACT_ATOMS: atom_id res chain seq x y z
N MET A 1 6.43 11.58 -36.09
CA MET A 1 6.84 10.40 -36.86
C MET A 1 7.09 9.25 -35.88
N LEU A 2 6.73 8.03 -36.28
CA LEU A 2 6.47 6.84 -35.45
C LEU A 2 7.64 6.38 -34.55
N PHE A 3 7.43 6.24 -33.23
CA PHE A 3 8.36 5.60 -32.29
C PHE A 3 7.66 4.68 -31.27
N THR A 4 6.62 3.94 -31.67
CA THR A 4 5.93 2.96 -30.79
C THR A 4 6.42 1.51 -30.94
N LEU A 5 7.42 1.21 -31.77
CA LEU A 5 7.82 -0.17 -32.08
C LEU A 5 8.66 -0.95 -31.04
N PRO A 6 9.44 -0.36 -30.11
CA PRO A 6 10.30 -1.18 -29.24
C PRO A 6 9.53 -2.08 -28.28
N LEU A 7 8.36 -1.62 -27.81
CA LEU A 7 7.58 -2.36 -26.81
C LEU A 7 6.86 -3.58 -27.41
N LEU A 8 6.38 -3.46 -28.66
CA LEU A 8 5.69 -4.57 -29.34
C LEU A 8 6.64 -5.68 -29.80
N LEU A 9 7.87 -5.33 -30.22
CA LEU A 9 8.83 -6.34 -30.70
C LEU A 9 9.34 -7.24 -29.57
N LEU A 10 9.55 -6.72 -28.35
CA LEU A 10 9.91 -7.56 -27.20
C LEU A 10 8.75 -8.47 -26.77
N LEU A 11 7.51 -8.03 -26.93
CA LEU A 11 6.33 -8.81 -26.55
C LEU A 11 5.96 -9.89 -27.56
N HIS A 12 6.15 -9.65 -28.86
CA HIS A 12 5.94 -10.70 -29.86
C HIS A 12 6.94 -11.86 -29.74
N SER A 13 8.16 -11.62 -29.27
CA SER A 13 9.11 -12.71 -28.99
C SER A 13 8.71 -13.58 -27.79
N VAL A 14 7.98 -13.03 -26.80
CA VAL A 14 7.61 -13.80 -25.58
C VAL A 14 6.39 -14.68 -25.80
N ILE A 15 5.44 -14.29 -26.65
CA ILE A 15 4.22 -15.09 -26.90
C ILE A 15 4.49 -16.35 -27.75
N ALA A 16 5.62 -16.43 -28.45
CA ALA A 16 5.88 -17.53 -29.40
C ALA A 16 6.49 -18.82 -28.79
N PHE A 17 6.76 -18.89 -27.48
CA PHE A 17 7.32 -20.09 -26.84
C PHE A 17 6.38 -20.67 -25.77
N SER A 18 5.20 -21.11 -26.19
CA SER A 18 4.37 -22.02 -25.40
C SER A 18 4.63 -23.46 -25.85
N THR A 19 5.66 -24.09 -25.28
CA THR A 19 5.78 -25.55 -25.34
C THR A 19 4.79 -26.18 -24.35
N PRO A 20 4.03 -27.22 -24.74
CA PRO A 20 3.17 -27.95 -23.83
C PRO A 20 4.00 -28.85 -22.91
N GLU A 21 3.42 -29.25 -21.78
CA GLU A 21 3.91 -30.22 -20.78
C GLU A 21 4.94 -29.74 -19.76
N VAL A 22 4.46 -29.42 -18.55
CA VAL A 22 4.52 -30.33 -17.38
C VAL A 22 3.35 -29.99 -16.45
N GLN A 23 2.32 -30.84 -16.45
CA GLN A 23 1.24 -30.84 -15.47
C GLN A 23 1.73 -31.50 -14.17
N HIS A 24 1.96 -30.72 -13.12
CA HIS A 24 1.90 -31.22 -11.75
C HIS A 24 1.52 -30.04 -10.84
N ARG A 25 0.23 -29.68 -10.79
CA ARG A 25 -0.25 -28.68 -9.82
C ARG A 25 -1.28 -29.30 -8.89
N SER A 26 -0.91 -29.28 -7.61
CA SER A 26 -1.67 -29.68 -6.44
C SER A 26 -3.10 -29.17 -6.48
N LYS A 27 -4.05 -30.08 -6.27
CA LYS A 27 -5.49 -29.84 -6.19
C LYS A 27 -5.83 -28.97 -4.97
N ARG A 28 -5.80 -27.65 -5.11
CA ARG A 28 -6.59 -26.73 -4.29
C ARG A 28 -7.14 -25.65 -5.21
N PHE A 29 -8.47 -25.55 -5.20
CA PHE A 29 -9.36 -24.63 -5.92
C PHE A 29 -8.67 -23.31 -6.34
N GLN A 30 -8.06 -23.30 -7.52
CA GLN A 30 -7.74 -22.06 -8.24
C GLN A 30 -8.82 -21.94 -9.29
N LEU A 31 -9.70 -20.94 -9.15
CA LEU A 31 -10.58 -20.53 -10.23
C LEU A 31 -9.69 -20.27 -11.46
N PRO A 32 -9.83 -21.04 -12.55
CA PRO A 32 -9.00 -20.85 -13.72
C PRO A 32 -9.31 -19.46 -14.31
N GLY A 33 -8.36 -18.54 -14.24
CA GLY A 33 -8.40 -17.26 -14.93
C GLY A 33 -8.72 -16.01 -14.08
N GLN A 34 -8.76 -16.09 -12.75
CA GLN A 34 -8.97 -14.89 -11.94
C GLN A 34 -7.62 -14.20 -11.65
N GLN A 35 -7.33 -13.15 -12.43
CA GLN A 35 -6.15 -12.31 -12.25
C GLN A 35 -6.12 -11.74 -10.82
N THR A 36 -4.96 -11.78 -10.17
CA THR A 36 -4.83 -11.28 -8.78
C THR A 36 -4.95 -9.77 -8.69
N ILE A 37 -4.64 -9.04 -9.76
CA ILE A 37 -4.68 -7.58 -9.80
C ILE A 37 -5.75 -7.04 -10.76
N ASN A 38 -6.64 -6.22 -10.20
CA ASN A 38 -7.64 -5.48 -10.97
C ASN A 38 -6.91 -4.47 -11.90
N PRO A 39 -7.24 -4.43 -13.22
CA PRO A 39 -6.70 -3.42 -14.14
C PRO A 39 -6.81 -1.97 -13.64
N GLU A 40 -7.85 -1.64 -12.86
CA GLU A 40 -8.05 -0.30 -12.27
C GLU A 40 -7.09 0.00 -11.12
N ALA A 41 -6.47 -1.01 -10.51
CA ALA A 41 -5.42 -0.84 -9.51
C ALA A 41 -4.00 -0.90 -10.12
N TRP A 42 -3.87 -1.04 -11.44
CA TRP A 42 -2.58 -1.25 -12.12
C TRP A 42 -1.88 0.03 -12.62
N PHE A 43 -0.67 0.34 -12.16
CA PHE A 43 0.03 1.60 -12.38
C PHE A 43 1.22 1.52 -13.36
N CYS A 44 1.62 0.33 -13.85
CA CYS A 44 2.85 0.24 -14.64
C CYS A 44 2.69 0.80 -16.07
N GLY A 45 3.25 1.99 -16.34
CA GLY A 45 3.31 2.61 -17.66
C GLY A 45 3.00 4.10 -17.62
N ALA A 46 3.25 4.84 -18.70
CA ALA A 46 3.02 6.28 -18.75
C ALA A 46 1.68 6.68 -19.40
N SER A 47 0.94 5.71 -19.96
CA SER A 47 -0.33 5.95 -20.64
C SER A 47 -1.28 4.78 -20.45
N ARG A 48 -2.59 5.01 -20.67
CA ARG A 48 -3.62 3.95 -20.62
C ARG A 48 -3.27 2.74 -21.50
N PHE A 49 -2.69 2.97 -22.67
CA PHE A 49 -2.27 1.88 -23.56
C PHE A 49 -1.14 1.05 -22.96
N GLN A 50 -0.11 1.71 -22.41
CA GLN A 50 1.01 1.03 -21.76
C GLN A 50 0.56 0.31 -20.48
N TRP A 51 -0.33 0.90 -19.69
CA TRP A 51 -0.95 0.25 -18.52
C TRP A 51 -1.65 -1.05 -18.90
N LYS A 52 -2.48 -1.02 -19.94
CA LYS A 52 -3.21 -2.21 -20.40
C LYS A 52 -2.26 -3.31 -20.86
N ILE A 53 -1.23 -2.96 -21.64
CA ILE A 53 -0.27 -3.94 -22.14
C ILE A 53 0.55 -4.55 -21.02
N SER A 54 1.09 -3.73 -20.12
CA SER A 54 1.92 -4.24 -19.02
C SER A 54 1.09 -5.09 -18.04
N HIS A 55 -0.17 -4.72 -17.79
CA HIS A 55 -1.10 -5.51 -16.99
C HIS A 55 -1.36 -6.89 -17.62
N GLU A 56 -1.66 -6.92 -18.92
CA GLU A 56 -1.91 -8.18 -19.64
C GLU A 56 -0.68 -9.08 -19.61
N VAL A 57 0.52 -8.53 -19.83
CA VAL A 57 1.76 -9.29 -19.84
C VAL A 57 2.05 -9.85 -18.46
N ILE A 58 2.02 -9.01 -17.42
CA ILE A 58 2.33 -9.46 -16.06
C ILE A 58 1.27 -10.43 -15.54
N SER A 59 -0.01 -10.21 -15.79
CA SER A 59 -1.07 -11.14 -15.37
C SER A 59 -0.98 -12.51 -16.07
N GLN A 60 -0.37 -12.59 -17.25
CA GLN A 60 -0.13 -13.87 -17.92
C GLN A 60 1.19 -14.54 -17.51
N THR A 61 2.27 -13.78 -17.30
CA THR A 61 3.61 -14.34 -17.10
C THR A 61 4.05 -14.38 -15.64
N CYS A 62 3.56 -13.46 -14.81
CA CYS A 62 3.93 -13.34 -13.41
C CYS A 62 2.81 -12.75 -12.53
N ASP A 63 1.61 -13.33 -12.62
CA ASP A 63 0.46 -12.89 -11.81
C ASP A 63 0.76 -12.93 -10.31
N GLU A 64 1.53 -13.91 -9.85
CA GLU A 64 1.86 -14.07 -8.42
C GLU A 64 2.67 -12.91 -7.81
N LYS A 65 3.44 -12.18 -8.63
CA LYS A 65 4.20 -10.98 -8.22
C LYS A 65 3.55 -9.68 -8.69
N ALA A 66 2.39 -9.75 -9.34
CA ALA A 66 1.79 -8.59 -9.97
C ALA A 66 1.57 -7.46 -8.97
N ILE A 67 1.20 -7.78 -7.72
CA ILE A 67 0.96 -6.79 -6.67
C ILE A 67 2.25 -6.07 -6.25
N GLU A 68 3.33 -6.81 -5.98
CA GLU A 68 4.62 -6.21 -5.62
C GLU A 68 5.21 -5.40 -6.78
N LEU A 69 5.15 -5.93 -8.00
CA LEU A 69 5.63 -5.23 -9.20
C LEU A 69 4.83 -3.95 -9.45
N ASN A 70 3.51 -4.01 -9.28
CA ASN A 70 2.63 -2.87 -9.40
C ASN A 70 2.95 -1.78 -8.37
N HIS A 71 3.24 -2.17 -7.13
CA HIS A 71 3.65 -1.22 -6.10
C HIS A 71 4.94 -0.50 -6.48
N CYS A 72 5.93 -1.23 -7.01
CA CYS A 72 7.16 -0.62 -7.53
C CYS A 72 6.88 0.42 -8.63
N CYS A 73 5.93 0.14 -9.53
CA CYS A 73 5.50 1.12 -10.53
C CYS A 73 4.80 2.33 -9.89
N ALA A 74 3.90 2.11 -8.94
CA ALA A 74 3.17 3.19 -8.29
C ALA A 74 4.09 4.20 -7.58
N VAL A 75 5.12 3.71 -6.84
CA VAL A 75 6.11 4.59 -6.20
C VAL A 75 7.05 5.24 -7.23
N HIS A 76 7.38 4.59 -8.34
CA HIS A 76 8.21 5.17 -9.40
C HIS A 76 7.49 6.28 -10.16
N ASP A 77 6.26 6.03 -10.56
CA ASP A 77 5.37 7.01 -11.18
C ASP A 77 5.22 8.26 -10.29
N SER A 78 4.90 8.08 -9.01
CA SER A 78 4.83 9.19 -8.05
C SER A 78 6.17 9.92 -7.89
N CYS A 79 7.30 9.22 -8.05
CA CYS A 79 8.62 9.83 -8.02
C CYS A 79 8.83 10.77 -9.21
N TYR A 80 8.40 10.35 -10.40
CA TYR A 80 8.43 11.15 -11.63
C TYR A 80 7.45 12.31 -11.58
N ASP A 81 6.19 12.06 -11.19
CA ASP A 81 5.11 13.06 -11.15
C ASP A 81 5.43 14.24 -10.22
N ASN A 82 6.18 13.97 -9.13
CA ASN A 82 6.48 14.96 -8.08
C ASN A 82 7.95 15.41 -8.06
N ILE A 83 8.81 14.88 -8.93
CA ILE A 83 10.25 15.19 -8.94
C ILE A 83 10.85 15.01 -7.53
N ALA A 84 10.50 13.89 -6.88
CA ALA A 84 10.90 13.64 -5.48
C ALA A 84 12.43 13.50 -5.32
N GLN A 85 13.12 13.17 -6.41
CA GLN A 85 14.57 13.02 -6.54
C GLN A 85 14.92 13.04 -8.04
N THR A 86 16.20 12.97 -8.39
CA THR A 86 16.66 12.94 -9.80
C THR A 86 16.03 11.76 -10.55
N GLN A 87 15.93 11.86 -11.88
CA GLN A 87 15.43 10.76 -12.72
C GLN A 87 16.22 9.47 -12.43
N GLU A 88 17.55 9.55 -12.43
CA GLU A 88 18.42 8.42 -12.10
C GLU A 88 18.14 7.85 -10.70
N GLY A 89 17.87 8.72 -9.71
CA GLY A 89 17.49 8.31 -8.35
C GLY A 89 16.17 7.53 -8.32
N CYS A 90 15.14 8.01 -9.03
CA CYS A 90 13.87 7.32 -9.18
C CYS A 90 14.07 5.95 -9.86
N ASP A 91 14.82 5.92 -10.97
CA ASP A 91 15.05 4.72 -11.78
C ASP A 91 15.84 3.67 -10.99
N ASN A 92 16.87 4.07 -10.25
CA ASN A 92 17.66 3.14 -9.44
C ASN A 92 16.83 2.50 -8.32
N LYS A 93 16.03 3.30 -7.61
CA LYS A 93 15.12 2.75 -6.58
C LYS A 93 14.05 1.85 -7.19
N PHE A 94 13.51 2.21 -8.35
CA PHE A 94 12.57 1.37 -9.09
C PHE A 94 13.18 0.01 -9.48
N CYS A 95 14.36 0.01 -10.10
CA CYS A 95 15.03 -1.24 -10.48
C CYS A 95 15.34 -2.12 -9.26
N ASN A 96 15.73 -1.52 -8.13
CA ASN A 96 15.95 -2.25 -6.89
C ASN A 96 14.64 -2.81 -6.31
N CYS A 97 13.56 -2.04 -6.34
CA CYS A 97 12.23 -2.50 -5.94
C CYS A 97 11.79 -3.70 -6.76
N LEU A 98 11.90 -3.63 -8.10
CA LEU A 98 11.57 -4.73 -9.00
C LEU A 98 12.37 -5.99 -8.67
N ARG A 99 13.69 -5.85 -8.47
CA ARG A 99 14.55 -7.00 -8.15
C ARG A 99 14.18 -7.63 -6.81
N ASN A 100 13.89 -6.81 -5.79
CA ASN A 100 13.45 -7.28 -4.47
C ASN A 100 12.10 -8.00 -4.55
N ALA A 101 11.13 -7.45 -5.29
CA ALA A 101 9.82 -8.06 -5.53
C ALA A 101 9.92 -9.47 -6.14
N MET A 102 10.87 -9.66 -7.06
CA MET A 102 11.11 -10.98 -7.68
C MET A 102 11.74 -11.99 -6.73
N THR A 103 12.50 -11.53 -5.73
CA THR A 103 13.21 -12.41 -4.78
C THR A 103 12.44 -12.69 -3.48
N SER A 104 11.28 -12.09 -3.26
CA SER A 104 10.57 -12.15 -1.97
C SER A 104 9.94 -13.51 -1.59
N THR A 105 9.93 -14.51 -2.48
CA THR A 105 9.35 -15.85 -2.19
C THR A 105 10.31 -16.99 -2.53
N LYS A 106 10.21 -18.09 -1.76
CA LYS A 106 11.15 -19.23 -1.81
C LYS A 106 11.15 -20.02 -3.12
N ASP A 107 10.06 -20.00 -3.88
CA ASP A 107 9.93 -20.75 -5.13
C ASP A 107 9.36 -19.81 -6.19
N ARG A 108 10.20 -19.44 -7.16
CA ARG A 108 9.81 -18.54 -8.25
C ARG A 108 9.24 -19.34 -9.40
N TYR A 109 8.08 -18.96 -9.94
CA TYR A 109 7.63 -19.56 -11.19
C TYR A 109 8.60 -19.19 -12.32
N PHE A 110 9.04 -20.17 -13.14
CA PHE A 110 10.11 -19.98 -14.12
C PHE A 110 9.83 -18.83 -15.12
N MET A 111 8.56 -18.61 -15.48
CA MET A 111 8.16 -17.51 -16.38
C MET A 111 8.28 -16.13 -15.73
N CYS A 112 8.31 -16.07 -14.39
CA CYS A 112 8.61 -14.85 -13.66
C CYS A 112 10.13 -14.67 -13.56
N ALA A 113 10.76 -14.42 -14.71
CA ALA A 113 12.20 -14.32 -14.84
C ALA A 113 12.72 -12.88 -14.65
N ASP A 114 13.97 -12.76 -14.19
CA ASP A 114 14.68 -11.47 -14.04
C ASP A 114 14.78 -10.68 -15.36
N PHE A 115 14.61 -11.34 -16.51
CA PHE A 115 14.56 -10.68 -17.81
C PHE A 115 13.50 -9.57 -17.88
N VAL A 116 12.31 -9.77 -17.31
CA VAL A 116 11.23 -8.77 -17.36
C VAL A 116 11.61 -7.53 -16.55
N THR A 117 12.24 -7.73 -15.39
CA THR A 117 12.67 -6.61 -14.53
C THR A 117 13.88 -5.88 -15.10
N ASP A 118 14.84 -6.60 -15.70
CA ASP A 118 15.98 -6.00 -16.38
C ASP A 118 15.57 -5.23 -17.65
N ALA A 119 14.59 -5.75 -18.40
CA ALA A 119 14.00 -5.05 -19.54
C ALA A 119 13.28 -3.78 -19.10
N ALA A 120 12.43 -3.85 -18.07
CA ALA A 120 11.74 -2.68 -17.51
C ALA A 120 12.74 -1.62 -17.01
N CYS A 121 13.78 -2.04 -16.29
CA CYS A 121 14.86 -1.17 -15.81
C CYS A 121 15.61 -0.49 -16.97
N SER A 122 15.91 -1.23 -18.03
CA SER A 122 16.56 -0.70 -19.22
C SER A 122 15.69 0.30 -19.98
N LEU A 123 14.38 0.06 -20.04
CA LEU A 123 13.42 0.93 -20.71
C LEU A 123 13.29 2.28 -19.99
N VAL A 124 13.10 2.30 -18.66
CA VAL A 124 12.96 3.55 -17.92
C VAL A 124 14.23 4.40 -17.96
N ARG A 125 15.42 3.77 -17.89
CA ARG A 125 16.69 4.52 -17.98
C ARG A 125 16.92 5.16 -19.34
N LYS A 126 16.50 4.49 -20.42
CA LYS A 126 16.67 5.00 -21.80
C LYS A 126 15.60 6.01 -22.19
N PHE A 127 14.34 5.74 -21.85
CA PHE A 127 13.19 6.45 -22.39
C PHE A 127 12.39 7.20 -21.31
N GLY A 128 12.65 7.00 -20.02
CA GLY A 128 11.91 7.64 -18.93
C GLY A 128 12.07 9.16 -18.87
N HIS A 129 13.12 9.72 -19.49
CA HIS A 129 13.34 11.16 -19.55
C HIS A 129 12.18 11.92 -20.23
N GLU A 130 11.42 11.27 -21.12
CA GLU A 130 10.24 11.85 -21.77
C GLU A 130 9.05 12.01 -20.81
N HIS A 131 9.07 11.28 -19.69
CA HIS A 131 7.98 11.25 -18.70
C HIS A 131 8.38 11.84 -17.34
N TYR A 132 9.67 12.06 -17.10
CA TYR A 132 10.16 12.63 -15.85
C TYR A 132 9.68 14.07 -15.67
N GLY A 133 9.01 14.35 -14.55
CA GLY A 133 8.39 15.64 -14.26
C GLY A 133 7.06 15.88 -15.00
N THR A 134 6.60 14.93 -15.82
CA THR A 134 5.26 15.01 -16.43
C THR A 134 4.26 14.35 -15.49
N ARG A 135 3.27 15.11 -15.02
CA ARG A 135 2.20 14.55 -14.19
C ARG A 135 1.27 13.70 -15.04
N THR A 136 1.29 12.41 -14.77
CA THR A 136 0.29 11.51 -15.31
C THR A 136 -1.04 11.68 -14.54
N PRO A 137 -2.19 11.70 -15.23
CA PRO A 137 -3.44 12.05 -14.58
C PRO A 137 -3.89 10.99 -13.56
N ASP A 138 -4.24 11.42 -12.34
CA ASP A 138 -4.84 10.60 -11.26
C ASP A 138 -6.35 10.40 -11.50
N ASN A 139 -6.73 10.09 -12.74
CA ASN A 139 -8.13 10.04 -13.18
C ASN A 139 -8.87 8.80 -12.67
N ARG A 140 -8.22 8.01 -11.83
CA ARG A 140 -8.85 6.85 -11.23
C ARG A 140 -9.59 7.38 -10.02
N GLU A 141 -10.88 7.62 -10.23
CA GLU A 141 -11.87 7.74 -9.17
C GLU A 141 -11.49 6.75 -8.07
N LEU A 142 -11.36 7.26 -6.85
CA LEU A 142 -10.88 6.52 -5.69
C LEU A 142 -11.59 5.16 -5.67
N THR A 143 -10.96 4.11 -6.17
CA THR A 143 -11.43 2.76 -5.90
C THR A 143 -11.17 2.61 -4.41
N ALA A 144 -12.22 2.81 -3.61
CA ALA A 144 -12.14 2.94 -2.17
C ALA A 144 -11.76 1.59 -1.56
N PHE A 145 -10.48 1.25 -1.65
CA PHE A 145 -9.92 0.12 -0.96
C PHE A 145 -9.75 0.54 0.49
N HIS A 146 -10.59 -0.04 1.35
CA HIS A 146 -10.56 0.22 2.78
C HIS A 146 -9.57 -0.76 3.44
N PRO A 147 -8.45 -0.28 3.99
CA PRO A 147 -7.42 -1.15 4.53
C PRO A 147 -7.76 -1.77 5.88
N ALA A 148 -8.93 -1.50 6.46
CA ALA A 148 -9.16 -1.86 7.85
C ALA A 148 -10.61 -2.21 8.15
N THR A 149 -10.80 -2.94 9.26
CA THR A 149 -12.14 -3.31 9.73
C THR A 149 -12.78 -2.16 10.51
N ASN A 150 -11.98 -1.33 11.21
CA ASN A 150 -12.49 -0.19 11.94
C ASN A 150 -12.71 1.02 11.03
N GLN A 151 -13.81 1.75 11.28
CA GLN A 151 -14.07 3.02 10.62
C GLN A 151 -12.99 4.08 10.91
N THR A 152 -12.30 3.99 12.05
CA THR A 152 -11.23 4.93 12.42
C THR A 152 -10.00 4.78 11.54
N ALA A 153 -9.46 3.57 11.39
CA ALA A 153 -8.31 3.33 10.51
C ALA A 153 -8.64 3.69 9.06
N ASN A 154 -9.83 3.33 8.57
CA ASN A 154 -10.30 3.73 7.24
C ASN A 154 -10.41 5.26 7.08
N ARG A 155 -10.95 5.95 8.08
CA ARG A 155 -11.07 7.42 8.08
C ARG A 155 -9.71 8.10 8.05
N GLU A 156 -8.78 7.69 8.90
CA GLU A 156 -7.45 8.31 8.96
C GLU A 156 -6.61 7.99 7.72
N TYR A 157 -6.77 6.80 7.14
CA TYR A 157 -6.18 6.45 5.84
C TYR A 157 -6.75 7.31 4.71
N ASN A 158 -8.07 7.49 4.66
CA ASN A 158 -8.71 8.33 3.66
C ASN A 158 -8.31 9.81 3.79
N ARG A 159 -8.08 10.29 5.01
CA ARG A 159 -7.50 11.62 5.25
C ARG A 159 -6.08 11.71 4.70
N LEU A 160 -5.23 10.71 4.93
CA LEU A 160 -3.89 10.63 4.33
C LEU A 160 -3.96 10.73 2.81
N TYR A 161 -4.81 9.92 2.19
CA TYR A 161 -5.03 9.95 0.74
C TYR A 161 -5.48 11.32 0.22
N LYS A 162 -6.43 11.97 0.92
CA LYS A 162 -7.00 13.26 0.51
C LYS A 162 -5.99 14.40 0.66
N SER A 163 -5.21 14.42 1.74
CA SER A 163 -4.23 15.47 2.03
C SER A 163 -2.92 15.31 1.23
N CYS A 164 -2.54 14.08 0.87
CA CYS A 164 -1.22 13.78 0.30
C CYS A 164 -1.27 13.43 -1.19
N LEU A 165 -1.68 14.40 -2.01
CA LEU A 165 -1.93 14.24 -3.45
C LEU A 165 -0.79 13.58 -4.22
N GLY A 166 0.47 13.94 -3.93
CA GLY A 166 1.65 13.39 -4.60
C GLY A 166 1.89 11.89 -4.34
N PHE A 167 1.22 11.32 -3.33
CA PHE A 167 1.44 9.96 -2.85
C PHE A 167 0.23 9.06 -3.10
N ARG A 168 -0.80 9.53 -3.80
CA ARG A 168 -2.06 8.78 -3.97
C ARG A 168 -1.89 7.43 -4.64
N LYS A 169 -1.11 7.34 -5.72
CA LYS A 169 -0.88 6.08 -6.44
C LYS A 169 -0.30 4.98 -5.53
N PRO A 170 0.82 5.19 -4.81
CA PRO A 170 1.34 4.15 -3.94
C PRO A 170 0.43 3.89 -2.74
N LEU A 171 -0.30 4.89 -2.23
CA LEU A 171 -1.33 4.65 -1.21
C LEU A 171 -2.43 3.71 -1.73
N ILE A 172 -3.01 3.97 -2.91
CA ILE A 172 -3.97 3.05 -3.55
C ILE A 172 -3.37 1.65 -3.71
N SER A 173 -2.12 1.56 -4.17
CA SER A 173 -1.44 0.27 -4.30
C SER A 173 -1.28 -0.47 -2.96
N CYS A 174 -0.98 0.23 -1.86
CA CYS A 174 -0.87 -0.39 -0.53
C CYS A 174 -2.24 -0.86 -0.02
N ALA A 175 -3.27 -0.04 -0.15
CA ALA A 175 -4.63 -0.41 0.23
C ALA A 175 -5.16 -1.61 -0.58
N TYR A 176 -4.86 -1.65 -1.89
CA TYR A 176 -5.20 -2.77 -2.74
C TYR A 176 -4.45 -4.05 -2.36
N SER A 177 -3.14 -3.96 -2.11
CA SER A 177 -2.34 -5.09 -1.64
C SER A 177 -2.90 -5.68 -0.34
N HIS A 178 -3.28 -4.81 0.60
CA HIS A 178 -3.94 -5.22 1.84
C HIS A 178 -5.27 -5.94 1.57
N LEU A 179 -6.13 -5.39 0.69
CA LEU A 179 -7.40 -6.01 0.32
C LEU A 179 -7.20 -7.41 -0.28
N VAL A 180 -6.25 -7.58 -1.20
CA VAL A 180 -5.95 -8.88 -1.78
C VAL A 180 -5.48 -9.87 -0.70
N CYS A 181 -4.66 -9.41 0.25
CA CYS A 181 -4.22 -10.21 1.38
C CYS A 181 -5.39 -10.65 2.26
N THR A 182 -6.28 -9.73 2.66
CA THR A 182 -7.40 -10.05 3.54
C THR A 182 -8.44 -10.95 2.88
N LEU A 183 -8.64 -10.80 1.58
CA LEU A 183 -9.49 -11.68 0.76
C LEU A 183 -8.82 -13.01 0.40
N LYS A 184 -7.60 -13.26 0.87
CA LYS A 184 -6.83 -14.49 0.63
C LYS A 184 -6.69 -14.83 -0.86
N MET A 185 -6.57 -13.81 -1.71
CA MET A 185 -6.53 -14.00 -3.18
C MET A 185 -5.15 -14.43 -3.68
N ARG A 186 -4.12 -14.43 -2.84
CA ARG A 186 -2.77 -14.85 -3.20
C ARG A 186 -2.56 -16.35 -2.92
N PRO A 187 -1.59 -17.02 -3.55
CA PRO A 187 -1.25 -18.41 -3.27
C PRO A 187 -0.84 -18.62 -1.79
N LEU A 188 -1.71 -19.28 -1.02
CA LEU A 188 -1.55 -19.50 0.43
C LEU A 188 -0.32 -20.32 0.82
N ASP A 189 0.26 -21.08 -0.11
CA ASP A 189 1.51 -21.82 0.08
C ASP A 189 2.75 -20.92 0.08
N ARG A 190 2.63 -19.69 -0.46
CA ARG A 190 3.74 -18.73 -0.60
C ARG A 190 3.55 -17.45 0.21
N TYR A 191 2.31 -17.10 0.51
CA TYR A 191 1.95 -15.85 1.19
C TYR A 191 1.14 -16.15 2.45
N ASP A 192 1.69 -15.81 3.62
CA ASP A 192 0.92 -15.75 4.86
C ASP A 192 -0.09 -14.61 4.71
N GLN A 193 -1.36 -14.97 4.78
CA GLN A 193 -2.50 -14.05 4.64
C GLN A 193 -3.34 -14.07 5.92
N SER A 194 -2.68 -14.28 7.06
CA SER A 194 -3.27 -14.03 8.37
C SER A 194 -3.54 -12.53 8.56
N TYR A 195 -4.51 -12.19 9.40
CA TYR A 195 -4.83 -10.80 9.72
C TYR A 195 -3.59 -10.00 10.17
N ILE A 196 -2.76 -10.61 11.03
CA ILE A 196 -1.52 -10.00 11.52
C ILE A 196 -0.59 -9.70 10.34
N GLN A 197 -0.36 -10.68 9.47
CA GLN A 197 0.53 -10.49 8.33
C GLN A 197 0.01 -9.43 7.34
N CYS A 198 -1.28 -9.44 7.01
CA CYS A 198 -1.85 -8.42 6.12
C CYS A 198 -1.68 -7.00 6.68
N ARG A 199 -1.87 -6.82 8.00
CA ARG A 199 -1.62 -5.54 8.67
C ARG A 199 -0.14 -5.15 8.60
N GLU A 200 0.77 -6.06 8.91
CA GLU A 200 2.21 -5.77 8.84
C GLU A 200 2.64 -5.43 7.41
N ASP A 201 2.13 -6.14 6.40
CA ASP A 201 2.39 -5.86 5.00
C ASP A 201 1.91 -4.47 4.58
N LEU A 202 0.75 -4.02 5.08
CA LEU A 202 0.24 -2.68 4.85
C LEU A 202 1.14 -1.61 5.50
N ILE A 203 1.55 -1.82 6.76
CA ILE A 203 2.44 -0.91 7.47
C ILE A 203 3.77 -0.79 6.73
N ASN A 204 4.36 -1.92 6.35
CA ASN A 204 5.62 -1.96 5.59
C ASN A 204 5.48 -1.27 4.24
N CYS A 205 4.38 -1.48 3.51
CA CYS A 205 4.11 -0.79 2.24
C CYS A 205 4.06 0.74 2.39
N LEU A 206 3.43 1.24 3.46
CA LEU A 206 3.38 2.68 3.76
C LEU A 206 4.74 3.24 4.14
N GLU A 207 5.53 2.53 4.94
CA GLU A 207 6.89 2.93 5.31
C GLU A 207 7.85 2.90 4.12
N ASP A 208 7.76 1.88 3.26
CA ASP A 208 8.52 1.78 2.02
C ASP A 208 8.18 2.93 1.07
N THR A 209 6.89 3.23 0.89
CA THR A 209 6.42 4.40 0.13
C THR A 209 7.03 5.70 0.67
N THR A 210 6.99 5.84 1.99
CA THR A 210 7.48 7.00 2.72
C THR A 210 8.97 7.21 2.53
N SER A 211 9.75 6.14 2.61
CA SER A 211 11.20 6.12 2.38
C SER A 211 11.54 6.36 0.90
N PHE A 212 10.82 5.72 -0.02
CA PHE A 212 11.05 5.85 -1.46
C PHE A 212 10.88 7.29 -1.92
N LEU A 213 9.77 7.92 -1.52
CA LEU A 213 9.31 9.24 -1.97
C LEU A 213 9.64 10.38 -1.00
N LYS A 214 10.37 10.11 0.08
CA LYS A 214 10.73 11.11 1.11
C LYS A 214 9.50 11.83 1.68
N MET A 215 8.40 11.12 1.90
CA MET A 215 7.13 11.70 2.36
C MET A 215 7.30 12.47 3.69
N ARG A 216 8.22 12.04 4.55
CA ARG A 216 8.55 12.71 5.83
C ARG A 216 9.11 14.12 5.68
N GLU A 217 9.65 14.49 4.51
CA GLU A 217 10.10 15.86 4.24
C GLU A 217 8.91 16.84 4.11
N ASN A 218 7.71 16.34 3.81
CA ASN A 218 6.46 17.10 3.86
C ASN A 218 5.83 16.98 5.26
N LYS A 219 5.84 18.08 6.02
CA LYS A 219 5.35 18.09 7.41
C LYS A 219 3.87 17.67 7.55
N GLU A 220 3.01 18.13 6.64
CA GLU A 220 1.57 17.80 6.69
C GLU A 220 1.36 16.30 6.44
N CYS A 221 1.99 15.77 5.39
CA CYS A 221 1.91 14.36 5.07
C CYS A 221 2.55 13.45 6.11
N SER A 222 3.69 13.87 6.68
CA SER A 222 4.32 13.15 7.80
C SER A 222 3.38 13.02 8.99
N ASN A 223 2.75 14.13 9.41
CA ASN A 223 1.85 14.11 10.55
C ASN A 223 0.62 13.22 10.29
N GLN A 224 0.02 13.33 9.10
CA GLN A 224 -1.15 12.51 8.76
C GLN A 224 -0.79 11.03 8.59
N LEU A 225 0.42 10.73 8.11
CA LEU A 225 0.93 9.36 8.02
C LEU A 225 1.06 8.74 9.41
N ASP A 226 1.59 9.46 10.40
CA ASP A 226 1.70 8.97 11.78
C ASP A 226 0.33 8.65 12.38
N ILE A 227 -0.66 9.51 12.16
CA ILE A 227 -2.05 9.30 12.60
C ILE A 227 -2.65 8.05 11.94
N ALA A 228 -2.45 7.88 10.62
CA ALA A 228 -2.96 6.71 9.89
C ALA A 228 -2.27 5.41 10.34
N LEU A 229 -0.95 5.41 10.50
CA LEU A 229 -0.19 4.25 10.98
C LEU A 229 -0.59 3.86 12.40
N TYR A 230 -0.79 4.82 13.30
CA TYR A 230 -1.30 4.55 14.64
C TYR A 230 -2.69 3.88 14.57
N ALA A 231 -3.61 4.43 13.78
CA ALA A 231 -4.95 3.86 13.64
C ALA A 231 -4.92 2.43 13.05
N ILE A 232 -4.06 2.14 12.06
CA ILE A 232 -3.87 0.80 11.48
C ILE A 232 -3.30 -0.18 12.52
N LYS A 233 -2.23 0.20 13.23
CA LYS A 233 -1.61 -0.64 14.27
C LYS A 233 -2.65 -1.04 15.32
N HIS A 234 -3.44 -0.07 15.77
CA HIS A 234 -4.43 -0.30 16.81
C HIS A 234 -5.81 -0.71 16.30
N ASP A 235 -5.99 -1.02 14.99
CA ASP A 235 -7.29 -1.38 14.39
C ASP A 235 -7.98 -2.52 15.15
N ALA A 236 -7.24 -3.59 15.43
CA ALA A 236 -7.78 -4.75 16.14
C ALA A 236 -8.28 -4.40 17.55
N LYS A 237 -7.54 -3.54 18.26
CA LYS A 237 -7.92 -3.09 19.61
C LYS A 237 -9.16 -2.19 19.54
N LEU A 238 -9.18 -1.25 18.60
CA LEU A 238 -10.29 -0.31 18.40
C LEU A 238 -11.57 -1.00 17.89
N SER A 239 -11.44 -2.13 17.20
CA SER A 239 -12.54 -2.98 16.73
C SER A 239 -12.99 -4.03 17.75
N GLY A 240 -12.41 -4.06 18.96
CA GLY A 240 -12.76 -5.05 19.98
C GLY A 240 -12.39 -6.49 19.62
N LEU A 241 -11.44 -6.68 18.69
CA LEU A 241 -10.94 -8.00 18.32
C LEU A 241 -10.11 -8.61 19.48
N PRO A 242 -9.96 -9.95 19.53
CA PRO A 242 -9.19 -10.63 20.56
C PRO A 242 -7.77 -10.07 20.75
N PHE A 243 -7.28 -10.08 21.99
CA PHE A 243 -5.99 -9.48 22.37
C PHE A 243 -4.80 -10.02 21.58
N TYR A 244 -4.83 -11.27 21.12
CA TYR A 244 -3.74 -11.86 20.35
C TYR A 244 -3.60 -11.28 18.93
N LEU A 245 -4.62 -10.55 18.44
CA LEU A 245 -4.57 -9.78 17.19
C LEU A 245 -4.10 -8.33 17.41
N HIS A 246 -3.97 -7.87 18.66
CA HIS A 246 -3.52 -6.51 18.95
C HIS A 246 -2.06 -6.34 18.50
N TYR A 247 -1.73 -5.16 17.99
CA TYR A 247 -0.35 -4.84 17.64
C TYR A 247 0.51 -4.80 18.89
N LYS A 248 1.67 -5.46 18.82
CA LYS A 248 2.65 -5.50 19.91
C LYS A 248 3.64 -4.37 19.65
N GLU A 249 3.65 -3.38 20.54
CA GLU A 249 4.68 -2.35 20.50
C GLU A 249 6.02 -2.97 20.89
N ASP A 250 7.06 -2.68 20.10
CA ASP A 250 8.43 -3.00 20.49
C ASP A 250 8.75 -2.24 21.77
N THR A 251 8.94 -2.96 22.87
CA THR A 251 9.25 -2.38 24.20
C THR A 251 10.68 -1.87 24.31
N THR A 252 11.32 -1.54 23.19
CA THR A 252 12.64 -0.91 23.16
C THR A 252 12.46 0.57 22.88
N THR A 253 13.04 1.41 23.76
CA THR A 253 12.89 2.89 23.87
C THR A 253 11.61 3.29 24.60
N THR A 254 11.59 3.56 25.92
CA THR A 254 12.41 4.56 26.59
C THR A 254 12.31 4.36 28.12
N SER A 255 13.32 3.75 28.74
CA SER A 255 13.58 3.93 30.16
C SER A 255 14.22 5.32 30.34
N THR A 256 13.40 6.35 30.45
CA THR A 256 13.83 7.63 31.00
C THR A 256 12.90 8.00 32.14
N THR A 257 13.34 7.54 33.31
CA THR A 257 13.32 8.23 34.60
C THR A 257 12.03 8.91 35.02
N ASP A 258 11.36 8.22 35.95
CA ASP A 258 10.53 8.76 37.03
C ASP A 258 10.66 10.27 37.23
N THR A 259 9.65 11.02 36.83
CA THR A 259 9.37 12.32 37.45
C THR A 259 7.90 12.37 37.81
N THR A 260 7.61 11.84 38.99
CA THR A 260 6.37 12.03 39.74
C THR A 260 6.09 13.53 39.85
N THR A 261 5.25 14.07 38.97
CA THR A 261 4.73 15.43 39.10
C THR A 261 3.25 15.35 39.42
N THR A 262 2.96 15.44 40.71
CA THR A 262 1.64 15.58 41.30
C THR A 262 0.91 16.77 40.69
N ILE A 263 -0.18 16.50 39.98
CA ILE A 263 -1.06 17.51 39.38
C ILE A 263 -1.95 18.07 40.49
N SER A 264 -1.59 19.25 41.01
CA SER A 264 -2.45 20.05 41.88
C SER A 264 -3.30 20.99 41.02
N THR A 265 -4.60 20.75 41.08
CA THR A 265 -5.66 21.51 40.43
C THR A 265 -5.84 22.88 41.11
N THR A 266 -5.42 23.97 40.46
CA THR A 266 -5.79 25.32 40.91
C THR A 266 -6.38 26.12 39.76
N LYS A 267 -7.64 26.50 39.96
CA LYS A 267 -8.49 27.27 39.06
C LYS A 267 -7.94 28.68 38.80
N ASN A 268 -7.87 29.01 37.51
CA ASN A 268 -8.19 30.27 36.84
C ASN A 268 -7.90 31.59 37.58
N THR A 269 -6.93 32.34 37.05
CA THR A 269 -7.02 33.80 37.00
C THR A 269 -6.38 34.32 35.70
N THR A 270 -7.15 35.16 35.03
CA THR A 270 -6.95 35.86 33.76
C THR A 270 -5.77 36.84 33.78
N VAL A 271 -5.12 37.07 32.61
CA VAL A 271 -4.71 38.37 32.02
C VAL A 271 -3.44 38.22 31.14
N THR A 272 -3.67 38.32 29.83
CA THR A 272 -2.94 39.10 28.79
C THR A 272 -1.41 39.13 28.74
N GLN A 273 -0.81 38.64 27.65
CA GLN A 273 -0.03 39.39 26.62
C GLN A 273 0.87 38.47 25.74
N LYS A 274 1.15 38.99 24.55
CA LYS A 274 1.74 38.41 23.32
C LYS A 274 3.29 38.25 23.39
N PRO A 275 3.98 37.85 22.30
CA PRO A 275 4.42 36.50 21.94
C PRO A 275 5.94 36.28 22.14
N LYS A 276 6.40 35.02 22.24
CA LYS A 276 7.73 34.61 21.76
C LYS A 276 7.77 33.09 21.55
N THR A 277 8.05 32.72 20.31
CA THR A 277 8.71 31.50 19.83
C THR A 277 9.23 30.56 20.92
N ASN A 278 8.77 29.31 20.93
CA ASN A 278 9.62 28.14 20.80
C ASN A 278 8.80 26.84 20.77
N THR A 279 9.17 25.99 19.81
CA THR A 279 9.10 24.53 19.79
C THR A 279 8.11 23.90 20.76
N THR A 280 6.93 23.52 20.26
CA THR A 280 5.95 22.78 21.05
C THR A 280 5.81 21.39 20.46
N ASN A 281 6.24 20.40 21.24
CA ASN A 281 5.97 18.99 21.01
C ASN A 281 4.45 18.79 20.86
N SER A 282 4.04 18.23 19.73
CA SER A 282 2.65 17.89 19.49
C SER A 282 2.28 16.65 20.30
N THR A 283 1.70 16.86 21.47
CA THR A 283 0.96 15.82 22.18
C THR A 283 -0.39 15.67 21.47
N VAL A 284 -0.61 14.51 20.85
CA VAL A 284 -1.89 14.17 20.21
C VAL A 284 -2.84 13.69 21.30
N THR A 285 -3.83 14.50 21.63
CA THR A 285 -4.96 14.09 22.49
C THR A 285 -6.05 13.54 21.59
N ILE A 286 -6.35 12.25 21.70
CA ILE A 286 -7.49 11.62 21.01
C ILE A 286 -8.65 11.62 22.00
N GLU A 287 -9.73 12.34 21.68
CA GLU A 287 -10.99 12.26 22.44
C GLU A 287 -11.65 10.89 22.17
N GLU A 288 -11.83 10.13 23.25
CA GLU A 288 -12.59 8.89 23.30
C GLU A 288 -14.08 9.23 23.36
N THR A 289 -14.80 9.14 22.25
CA THR A 289 -16.27 9.26 22.26
C THR A 289 -16.88 7.92 22.65
N THR A 290 -17.48 7.89 23.84
CA THR A 290 -18.26 6.77 24.37
C THR A 290 -19.47 6.50 23.48
N LEU A 291 -19.48 5.37 22.77
CA LEU A 291 -20.64 4.88 22.04
C LEU A 291 -21.56 4.11 23.00
N GLU A 292 -22.83 4.50 23.06
CA GLU A 292 -23.85 3.87 23.91
C GLU A 292 -24.04 2.39 23.59
N GLU A 293 -23.89 1.58 24.64
CA GLU A 293 -24.02 0.13 24.68
C GLU A 293 -25.48 -0.29 24.48
N LYS A 294 -25.87 -0.64 23.24
CA LYS A 294 -27.18 -1.24 22.97
C LYS A 294 -27.07 -2.76 23.05
N THR A 295 -27.55 -3.28 24.17
CA THR A 295 -27.65 -4.71 24.51
C THR A 295 -28.52 -5.45 23.48
N ILE A 296 -27.95 -6.43 22.77
CA ILE A 296 -28.73 -7.42 22.01
C ILE A 296 -28.28 -8.82 22.41
N ALA A 297 -29.28 -9.63 22.74
CA ALA A 297 -29.18 -10.91 23.41
C ALA A 297 -28.44 -11.98 22.61
N THR A 298 -27.75 -12.82 23.37
CA THR A 298 -27.00 -14.02 23.03
C THR A 298 -27.84 -15.03 22.22
N GLY A 299 -27.40 -15.34 21.01
CA GLY A 299 -27.89 -16.45 20.19
C GLY A 299 -26.70 -17.25 19.65
N ASN A 300 -26.80 -18.57 19.76
CA ASN A 300 -25.75 -19.56 19.61
C ASN A 300 -24.98 -19.55 18.28
N HIS A 301 -23.66 -19.77 18.42
CA HIS A 301 -22.69 -20.34 17.48
C HIS A 301 -23.24 -20.79 16.11
N THR A 302 -22.95 -20.00 15.08
CA THR A 302 -22.77 -20.47 13.70
C THR A 302 -21.67 -19.65 13.05
N GLU A 303 -20.63 -20.39 12.64
CA GLU A 303 -19.60 -20.12 11.63
C GLU A 303 -19.74 -18.77 10.89
N MET A 304 -18.84 -17.82 11.20
CA MET A 304 -18.75 -16.52 10.53
C MET A 304 -18.02 -16.69 9.19
N ASP A 305 -18.78 -17.02 8.15
CA ASP A 305 -18.42 -16.68 6.78
C ASP A 305 -19.03 -15.32 6.41
N GLU A 306 -18.35 -14.63 5.49
CA GLU A 306 -18.85 -13.50 4.69
C GLU A 306 -18.69 -12.08 5.28
N PHE A 307 -17.50 -11.52 5.07
CA PHE A 307 -17.23 -10.08 5.20
C PHE A 307 -17.83 -9.31 4.01
N GLY A 308 -18.81 -8.46 4.29
CA GLY A 308 -19.42 -7.55 3.33
C GLY A 308 -18.50 -6.39 2.95
N VAL A 309 -18.25 -6.23 1.65
CA VAL A 309 -17.61 -5.04 1.06
C VAL A 309 -18.68 -3.95 0.92
N TYR A 310 -18.53 -2.85 1.65
CA TYR A 310 -19.33 -1.64 1.45
C TYR A 310 -18.73 -0.84 0.29
N ILE A 311 -19.44 -0.77 -0.83
CA ILE A 311 -19.19 0.20 -1.90
C ILE A 311 -20.17 1.34 -1.66
N GLU A 312 -19.69 2.47 -1.13
CA GLU A 312 -20.49 3.70 -1.10
C GLU A 312 -20.55 4.25 -2.54
N SER A 313 -21.74 4.16 -3.16
CA SER A 313 -22.06 4.95 -4.35
C SER A 313 -22.51 6.34 -3.90
N GLU A 314 -21.72 7.38 -4.23
CA GLU A 314 -22.14 8.77 -4.05
C GLU A 314 -23.37 9.07 -4.91
N ASN A 315 -24.35 9.74 -4.31
CA ASN A 315 -25.59 10.20 -4.93
C ASN A 315 -25.72 11.71 -4.68
#